data_AF-A0A498L8H0-F1
#
_entry.id   AF-A0A498L8H0-F1
#
_cell.length_a   1.000
_cell.length_b   1.000
_cell.length_c   1.000
_cell.angle_alpha   90.00
_cell.angle_beta   90.00
_cell.angle_gamma   90.00
#
_symmetry.space_group_name_H-M   'P 1'
#
loop_
_entity.id
_entity.type
_entity.pdbx_description
1 polymer ?
#
loop_
_entity_poly.entity_id
_entity_poly.type
_entity_poly.pdbx_seq_one_letter_code
_entity_poly.pdbx_strand_id
1 'polypeptide(L)'
;MEPEVYPHPKYKTVKVWDLPGIGTPNFKADEYLKLVVFERYDFFIIIASDRFKECHTQLAKEIMRMGKKFYFVRSKMDSIINAEKRKKSFDQKKTLDTIREDCEKGLRKIGIEDPVVFLISNFELGKYDLNQLQERMERELPQHKRRVLMLALPNITLEINEKKKKALEKNIGIVAFLSALGATVPIPGLSFALDLAIVTREIETYYSTFGLDDTSLQKLCERSWKTTEEFRSLMKSPLSGVINPSSILYLVGAASLVVAENAVEYAVSLIPILGTMVAGGMSYVTVSKMLKRALDDIAEDARNVLMASVQTEL
;
A
#
# COMPACT_ATOMS: atom_id res chain seq x y z
N MET A 1 -19.03 24.55 -3.85
CA MET A 1 -18.21 23.63 -3.04
C MET A 1 -16.83 23.63 -3.67
N GLU A 2 -15.78 23.77 -2.86
CA GLU A 2 -14.40 23.80 -3.35
C GLU A 2 -13.75 22.41 -3.25
N PRO A 3 -12.66 22.14 -3.99
CA PRO A 3 -11.94 20.87 -3.89
C PRO A 3 -11.28 20.72 -2.52
N GLU A 4 -11.48 19.59 -1.86
CA GLU A 4 -10.89 19.29 -0.55
C GLU A 4 -9.74 18.30 -0.69
N VAL A 5 -8.65 18.51 0.07
CA VAL A 5 -7.45 17.67 0.00
C VAL A 5 -7.30 16.79 1.23
N TYR A 6 -7.06 15.50 0.99
CA TYR A 6 -6.79 14.50 1.98
C TYR A 6 -5.39 13.92 1.76
N PRO A 7 -4.36 14.38 2.48
CA PRO A 7 -3.04 13.79 2.40
C PRO A 7 -3.06 12.38 3.01
N HIS A 8 -2.39 11.44 2.37
CA HIS A 8 -2.25 10.09 2.92
C HIS A 8 -1.58 10.16 4.32
N PRO A 9 -2.06 9.43 5.34
CA PRO A 9 -1.56 9.57 6.71
C PRO A 9 -0.04 9.40 6.83
N LYS A 10 0.52 8.45 6.07
CA LYS A 10 1.94 8.07 6.07
C LYS A 10 2.73 8.77 4.95
N TYR A 11 2.35 8.54 3.69
CA TYR A 11 2.97 9.16 2.52
C TYR A 11 2.37 10.54 2.17
N LYS A 12 2.77 11.61 2.87
CA LYS A 12 2.19 12.98 2.70
C LYS A 12 2.28 13.55 1.28
N THR A 13 3.16 13.00 0.44
CA THR A 13 3.28 13.33 -0.98
C THR A 13 2.15 12.76 -1.83
N VAL A 14 1.45 11.72 -1.36
CA VAL A 14 0.24 11.16 -1.96
C VAL A 14 -0.97 11.89 -1.39
N LYS A 15 -1.77 12.49 -2.27
CA LYS A 15 -2.95 13.29 -1.90
C LYS A 15 -4.15 12.79 -2.69
N VAL A 16 -5.24 12.53 -1.98
CA VAL A 16 -6.55 12.30 -2.60
C VAL A 16 -7.30 13.63 -2.54
N TRP A 17 -7.87 14.03 -3.66
CA TRP A 17 -8.68 15.24 -3.73
C TRP A 17 -10.12 14.85 -3.94
N ASP A 18 -11.00 15.27 -3.02
CA ASP A 18 -12.43 15.17 -3.22
C ASP A 18 -12.88 16.38 -4.03
N LEU A 19 -13.48 16.10 -5.18
CA LEU A 19 -13.86 17.12 -6.15
C LEU A 19 -15.38 17.34 -6.08
N PRO A 20 -15.86 18.59 -6.25
CA PRO A 20 -17.28 18.89 -6.18
C PRO A 20 -18.12 18.02 -7.12
N GLY A 21 -19.23 17.49 -6.61
CA GLY A 21 -20.15 16.67 -7.40
C GLY A 21 -20.71 17.41 -8.61
N ILE A 22 -20.55 16.80 -9.79
CA ILE A 22 -20.99 17.34 -11.09
C ILE A 22 -22.49 17.14 -11.38
N GLY A 23 -23.26 16.64 -10.41
CA GLY A 23 -24.68 16.28 -10.57
C GLY A 23 -25.67 17.44 -10.40
N THR A 24 -25.20 18.68 -10.30
CA THR A 24 -26.07 19.85 -10.17
C THR A 24 -26.57 20.34 -11.54
N PRO A 25 -27.83 20.81 -11.66
CA PRO A 25 -28.41 21.24 -12.95
C PRO A 25 -27.65 22.39 -13.63
N ASN A 26 -26.84 23.13 -12.87
CA ASN A 26 -26.06 24.28 -13.35
C ASN A 26 -24.58 23.95 -13.59
N PHE A 27 -24.23 22.68 -13.82
CA PHE A 27 -22.85 22.30 -14.13
C PHE A 27 -22.41 22.93 -15.45
N LYS A 28 -21.45 23.85 -15.38
CA LYS A 28 -20.74 24.39 -16.55
C LYS A 28 -19.32 23.86 -16.51
N ALA A 29 -18.98 23.03 -17.50
CA ALA A 29 -17.67 22.38 -17.59
C ALA A 29 -16.51 23.40 -17.47
N ASP A 30 -16.57 24.51 -18.21
CA ASP A 30 -15.50 25.53 -18.22
C ASP A 30 -15.27 26.22 -16.86
N GLU A 31 -16.34 26.46 -16.09
CA GLU A 31 -16.24 27.03 -14.74
C GLU A 31 -15.71 26.00 -13.75
N TYR A 32 -16.14 24.74 -13.89
CA TYR A 32 -15.62 23.62 -13.10
C TYR A 32 -14.11 23.44 -13.33
N LEU A 33 -13.64 23.51 -14.58
CA LEU A 33 -12.22 23.40 -14.93
C LEU A 33 -11.34 24.39 -14.18
N LYS A 34 -11.76 25.65 -14.13
CA LYS A 34 -11.05 26.70 -13.42
C LYS A 34 -11.04 26.46 -11.92
N LEU A 35 -12.14 25.94 -11.37
CA LEU A 35 -12.29 25.66 -9.94
C LEU A 35 -11.38 24.52 -9.47
N VAL A 36 -11.35 23.39 -10.19
CA VAL A 36 -10.59 22.20 -9.74
C VAL A 36 -9.14 22.21 -10.17
N VAL A 37 -8.70 23.07 -11.10
CA VAL A 37 -7.28 23.19 -11.51
C VAL A 37 -6.70 21.84 -11.96
N PHE A 38 -7.22 21.30 -13.05
CA PHE A 38 -6.97 19.93 -13.54
C PHE A 38 -5.49 19.55 -13.71
N GLU A 39 -4.63 20.52 -13.99
CA GLU A 39 -3.19 20.30 -14.21
C GLU A 39 -2.50 19.70 -12.99
N ARG A 40 -3.02 19.96 -11.78
CA ARG A 40 -2.42 19.55 -10.51
C ARG A 40 -2.50 18.04 -10.24
N TYR A 41 -3.37 17.32 -10.95
CA TYR A 41 -3.62 15.91 -10.71
C TYR A 41 -2.81 15.03 -11.65
N ASP A 42 -2.31 13.90 -11.14
CA ASP A 42 -1.65 12.88 -11.93
C ASP A 42 -2.64 12.07 -12.77
N PHE A 43 -3.81 11.78 -12.22
CA PHE A 43 -4.93 11.10 -12.86
C PHE A 43 -6.24 11.43 -12.12
N PHE A 44 -7.36 11.04 -12.73
CA PHE A 44 -8.70 11.21 -12.17
C PHE A 44 -9.38 9.86 -11.92
N ILE A 45 -10.22 9.78 -10.88
CA ILE A 45 -11.10 8.63 -10.65
C ILE A 45 -12.54 9.13 -10.72
N ILE A 46 -13.29 8.69 -11.72
CA ILE A 46 -14.71 9.01 -11.86
C ILE A 46 -15.51 7.89 -11.19
N ILE A 47 -16.07 8.18 -10.02
CA ILE A 47 -16.85 7.20 -9.24
C ILE A 47 -18.34 7.37 -9.55
N ALA A 48 -19.00 6.29 -9.95
CA ALA A 48 -20.45 6.23 -10.15
C ALA A 48 -21.07 5.13 -9.29
N SER A 49 -22.08 5.48 -8.48
CA SER A 49 -22.89 4.52 -7.69
C SER A 49 -24.14 4.03 -8.42
N ASP A 50 -24.63 4.80 -9.39
CA ASP A 50 -25.82 4.50 -10.22
C ASP A 50 -25.49 4.54 -11.72
N ARG A 51 -26.50 4.31 -12.58
CA ARG A 51 -26.34 4.29 -14.05
C ARG A 51 -25.46 5.43 -14.56
N PHE A 52 -24.73 5.17 -15.64
CA PHE A 52 -23.89 6.16 -16.30
C PHE A 52 -24.73 7.36 -16.76
N LYS A 53 -24.50 8.53 -16.14
CA LYS A 53 -25.20 9.80 -16.40
C LYS A 53 -24.42 10.72 -17.35
N GLU A 54 -25.14 11.67 -17.95
CA GLU A 54 -24.60 12.71 -18.83
C GLU A 54 -23.62 13.68 -18.12
N CYS A 55 -23.65 13.80 -16.80
CA CYS A 55 -22.63 14.58 -16.11
C CYS A 55 -21.25 13.88 -16.19
N HIS A 56 -21.19 12.55 -16.08
CA HIS A 56 -19.93 11.79 -16.18
C HIS A 56 -19.32 11.87 -17.57
N THR A 57 -20.15 12.03 -18.62
CA THR A 57 -19.67 12.15 -20.00
C THR A 57 -18.91 13.45 -20.25
N GLN A 58 -19.43 14.57 -19.77
CA GLN A 58 -18.80 15.87 -19.94
C GLN A 58 -17.44 15.94 -19.24
N LEU A 59 -17.36 15.43 -18.01
CA LEU A 59 -16.12 15.38 -17.26
C LEU A 59 -15.06 14.49 -17.95
N ALA A 60 -15.45 13.30 -18.41
CA ALA A 60 -14.52 12.39 -19.08
C ALA A 60 -13.97 12.96 -20.40
N LYS A 61 -14.83 13.56 -21.23
CA LYS A 61 -14.41 14.25 -22.47
C LYS A 61 -13.37 15.32 -22.20
N GLU A 62 -13.59 16.08 -21.15
CA GLU A 62 -12.73 17.20 -20.84
C GLU A 62 -11.39 16.77 -20.24
N ILE A 63 -11.36 15.74 -19.38
CA ILE A 63 -10.12 15.11 -18.92
C ILE A 63 -9.27 14.63 -20.10
N MET A 64 -9.91 14.01 -21.09
CA MET A 64 -9.25 13.56 -22.32
C MET A 64 -8.71 14.72 -23.14
N ARG A 65 -9.48 15.81 -23.30
CA ARG A 65 -9.03 17.03 -24.02
C ARG A 65 -7.75 17.61 -23.40
N MET A 66 -7.61 17.51 -22.09
CA MET A 66 -6.42 17.95 -21.34
C MET A 66 -5.26 16.94 -21.36
N GLY A 67 -5.39 15.80 -22.05
CA GLY A 67 -4.36 14.76 -22.12
C GLY A 67 -4.11 14.04 -20.80
N LYS A 68 -5.03 14.16 -19.83
CA LYS A 68 -4.93 13.52 -18.52
C LYS A 68 -5.62 12.16 -18.57
N LYS A 69 -5.17 11.24 -17.71
CA LYS A 69 -5.75 9.90 -17.59
C LYS A 69 -6.90 9.91 -16.58
N PHE A 70 -7.90 9.08 -16.81
CA PHE A 70 -8.92 8.80 -15.81
C PHE A 70 -9.27 7.32 -15.74
N TYR A 71 -9.83 6.92 -14.60
CA TYR A 71 -10.35 5.59 -14.35
C TYR A 71 -11.82 5.69 -14.03
N PHE A 72 -12.66 4.97 -14.76
CA PHE A 72 -14.09 4.90 -14.46
C PHE A 72 -14.36 3.76 -13.47
N VAL A 73 -14.96 4.09 -12.33
CA VAL A 73 -15.18 3.17 -11.22
C VAL A 73 -16.67 3.07 -10.92
N ARG A 74 -17.23 1.89 -11.12
CA ARG A 74 -18.56 1.53 -10.64
C ARG A 74 -18.44 1.04 -9.20
N SER A 75 -19.00 1.81 -8.27
CA SER A 75 -18.98 1.46 -6.83
C SER A 75 -20.25 0.74 -6.38
N LYS A 76 -20.27 0.32 -5.11
CA LYS A 76 -21.40 -0.32 -4.42
C LYS A 76 -21.83 -1.66 -5.02
N MET A 77 -20.86 -2.43 -5.55
CA MET A 77 -21.14 -3.74 -6.13
C MET A 77 -21.76 -4.73 -5.12
N ASP A 78 -21.36 -4.64 -3.86
CA ASP A 78 -21.96 -5.37 -2.74
C ASP A 78 -23.49 -5.19 -2.69
N SER A 79 -23.96 -3.95 -2.70
CA SER A 79 -25.38 -3.62 -2.64
C SER A 79 -26.13 -4.09 -3.90
N ILE A 80 -25.54 -3.88 -5.07
CA ILE A 80 -26.13 -4.27 -6.36
C ILE A 80 -26.27 -5.79 -6.44
N ILE A 81 -25.21 -6.54 -6.12
CA ILE A 81 -25.23 -8.01 -6.15
C ILE A 81 -26.22 -8.55 -5.12
N ASN A 82 -26.28 -7.97 -3.91
CA ASN A 82 -27.25 -8.39 -2.89
C ASN A 82 -28.71 -8.14 -3.31
N ALA A 83 -28.98 -7.07 -4.06
CA ALA A 83 -30.31 -6.84 -4.62
C ALA A 83 -30.64 -7.86 -5.73
N GLU A 84 -29.69 -8.15 -6.62
CA GLU A 84 -29.88 -9.07 -7.75
C GLU A 84 -30.05 -10.53 -7.30
N LYS A 85 -29.38 -10.95 -6.21
CA LYS A 85 -29.55 -12.26 -5.58
C LYS A 85 -31.00 -12.61 -5.21
N ARG A 86 -31.88 -11.61 -5.08
CA ARG A 86 -33.32 -11.82 -4.80
C ARG A 86 -34.08 -12.39 -6.00
N LYS A 87 -33.50 -12.36 -7.20
CA LYS A 87 -34.11 -12.89 -8.43
C LYS A 87 -33.79 -14.37 -8.58
N LYS A 88 -34.79 -15.17 -8.95
CA LYS A 88 -34.61 -16.62 -9.19
C LYS A 88 -33.61 -16.95 -10.31
N SER A 89 -33.44 -16.04 -11.28
CA SER A 89 -32.52 -16.19 -12.41
C SER A 89 -31.16 -15.51 -12.18
N PHE A 90 -30.78 -15.27 -10.92
CA PHE A 90 -29.54 -14.58 -10.60
C PHE A 90 -28.32 -15.39 -11.08
N ASP A 91 -27.49 -14.73 -11.86
CA ASP A 91 -26.15 -15.17 -12.20
C ASP A 91 -25.20 -14.00 -11.97
N GLN A 92 -24.25 -14.19 -11.06
CA GLN A 92 -23.33 -13.13 -10.64
C GLN A 92 -22.48 -12.65 -11.82
N LYS A 93 -21.93 -13.57 -12.62
CA LYS A 93 -21.05 -13.22 -13.73
C LYS A 93 -21.80 -12.42 -14.79
N LYS A 94 -22.97 -12.90 -15.21
CA LYS A 94 -23.84 -12.21 -16.16
C LYS A 94 -24.27 -10.83 -15.66
N THR A 95 -24.53 -10.70 -14.36
CA THR A 95 -24.87 -9.41 -13.75
C THR A 95 -23.69 -8.43 -13.84
N LEU A 96 -22.48 -8.88 -13.48
CA LEU A 96 -21.26 -8.07 -13.59
C LEU A 96 -20.98 -7.67 -15.03
N ASP A 97 -21.09 -8.60 -15.97
CA ASP A 97 -20.87 -8.35 -17.41
C ASP A 97 -21.88 -7.32 -17.95
N THR A 98 -23.17 -7.47 -17.59
CA THR A 98 -24.22 -6.52 -18.00
C THR A 98 -23.94 -5.09 -17.48
N ILE A 99 -23.52 -4.97 -16.21
CA ILE A 99 -23.20 -3.67 -15.60
C ILE A 99 -21.99 -3.04 -16.28
N ARG A 100 -20.97 -3.85 -16.58
CA ARG A 100 -19.76 -3.42 -17.27
C ARG A 100 -20.08 -2.93 -18.68
N GLU A 101 -20.82 -3.72 -19.45
CA GLU A 101 -21.27 -3.36 -20.81
C GLU A 101 -22.08 -2.06 -20.84
N ASP A 102 -22.97 -1.83 -19.87
CA ASP A 102 -23.74 -0.58 -19.78
C ASP A 102 -22.82 0.65 -19.58
N CYS A 103 -21.84 0.52 -18.68
CA CYS A 103 -20.86 1.58 -18.44
C CYS A 103 -19.96 1.82 -19.66
N GLU A 104 -19.44 0.75 -20.27
CA GLU A 104 -18.61 0.82 -21.46
C GLU A 104 -19.38 1.42 -22.64
N LYS A 105 -20.65 1.06 -22.85
CA LYS A 105 -21.51 1.66 -23.86
C LYS A 105 -21.69 3.16 -23.63
N GLY A 106 -21.82 3.59 -22.38
CA GLY A 106 -21.84 4.99 -22.00
C GLY A 106 -20.56 5.73 -22.39
N LEU A 107 -19.40 5.12 -22.13
CA LEU A 107 -18.09 5.67 -22.46
C LEU A 107 -17.79 5.65 -23.98
N ARG A 108 -18.22 4.63 -24.71
CA ARG A 108 -18.08 4.59 -26.18
C ARG A 108 -18.83 5.72 -26.87
N LYS A 109 -20.02 6.07 -26.37
CA LYS A 109 -20.83 7.19 -26.89
C LYS A 109 -20.13 8.55 -26.82
N ILE A 110 -19.08 8.69 -26.00
CA ILE A 110 -18.32 9.93 -25.85
C ILE A 110 -16.99 9.94 -26.59
N GLY A 111 -16.72 8.91 -27.41
CA GLY A 111 -15.53 8.82 -28.23
C GLY A 111 -14.37 8.05 -27.59
N ILE A 112 -14.64 7.24 -26.56
CA ILE A 112 -13.62 6.33 -25.99
C ILE A 112 -13.70 5.01 -26.74
N GLU A 113 -12.66 4.70 -27.51
CA GLU A 113 -12.61 3.50 -28.35
C GLU A 113 -12.47 2.20 -27.53
N ASP A 114 -11.74 2.25 -26.41
CA ASP A 114 -11.53 1.08 -25.54
C ASP A 114 -11.69 1.47 -24.05
N PRO A 115 -12.94 1.62 -23.56
CA PRO A 115 -13.18 1.99 -22.18
C PRO A 115 -12.85 0.85 -21.23
N VAL A 116 -12.07 1.15 -20.19
CA VAL A 116 -11.84 0.22 -19.08
C VAL A 116 -12.65 0.69 -17.88
N VAL A 117 -13.53 -0.19 -17.40
CA VAL A 117 -14.41 0.04 -16.25
C VAL A 117 -14.01 -0.89 -15.11
N PHE A 118 -13.82 -0.33 -13.92
CA PHE A 118 -13.53 -1.08 -12.71
C PHE A 118 -14.78 -1.17 -11.83
N LEU A 119 -15.24 -2.38 -11.56
CA LEU A 119 -16.32 -2.65 -10.62
C LEU A 119 -15.72 -2.87 -9.23
N ILE A 120 -16.14 -2.12 -8.20
CA ILE A 120 -15.58 -2.24 -6.85
C ILE A 120 -16.66 -2.25 -5.75
N SER A 121 -16.29 -2.84 -4.61
CA SER A 121 -16.99 -2.70 -3.34
C SER A 121 -16.06 -2.08 -2.32
N ASN A 122 -16.54 -1.09 -1.55
CA ASN A 122 -15.77 -0.52 -0.45
C ASN A 122 -15.78 -1.41 0.80
N PHE A 123 -16.70 -2.37 0.86
CA PHE A 123 -16.84 -3.32 1.97
C PHE A 123 -16.15 -4.65 1.70
N GLU A 124 -15.97 -5.03 0.43
CA GLU A 124 -15.37 -6.29 0.00
C GLU A 124 -14.10 -6.01 -0.83
N LEU A 125 -13.04 -5.56 -0.17
CA LEU A 125 -11.82 -5.04 -0.83
C LEU A 125 -11.05 -6.12 -1.60
N GLY A 126 -11.18 -7.39 -1.21
CA GLY A 126 -10.57 -8.53 -1.88
C GLY A 126 -11.33 -9.01 -3.13
N LYS A 127 -12.51 -8.46 -3.43
CA LYS A 127 -13.38 -8.88 -4.53
C LYS A 127 -13.38 -7.88 -5.69
N TYR A 128 -13.94 -8.32 -6.82
CA TYR A 128 -14.14 -7.52 -8.04
C TYR A 128 -12.82 -6.94 -8.61
N ASP A 129 -12.82 -5.68 -9.05
CA ASP A 129 -11.78 -5.07 -9.88
C ASP A 129 -10.84 -4.11 -9.11
N LEU A 130 -10.88 -4.09 -7.76
CA LEU A 130 -10.10 -3.12 -6.98
C LEU A 130 -8.58 -3.29 -7.14
N ASN A 131 -8.10 -4.53 -7.23
CA ASN A 131 -6.69 -4.81 -7.46
C ASN A 131 -6.26 -4.36 -8.87
N GLN A 132 -7.08 -4.66 -9.87
CA GLN A 132 -6.85 -4.29 -11.25
C GLN A 132 -6.81 -2.77 -11.41
N LEU A 133 -7.66 -2.04 -10.67
CA LEU A 133 -7.60 -0.57 -10.59
C LEU A 133 -6.25 -0.10 -10.04
N GLN A 134 -5.80 -0.65 -8.92
CA GLN A 134 -4.52 -0.32 -8.30
C GLN A 134 -3.34 -0.58 -9.24
N GLU A 135 -3.29 -1.74 -9.87
CA GLU A 135 -2.25 -2.09 -10.84
C GLU A 135 -2.24 -1.17 -12.05
N ARG A 136 -3.42 -0.79 -12.54
CA ARG A 136 -3.54 0.15 -13.66
C ARG A 136 -2.98 1.52 -13.27
N MET A 137 -3.35 2.04 -12.10
CA MET A 137 -2.84 3.32 -11.59
C MET A 137 -1.32 3.30 -11.45
N GLU A 138 -0.77 2.23 -10.86
CA GLU A 138 0.67 2.07 -10.69
C GLU A 138 1.42 2.02 -12.03
N ARG A 139 0.94 1.20 -12.97
CA ARG A 139 1.58 1.01 -14.28
C ARG A 139 1.62 2.30 -15.09
N GLU A 140 0.57 3.10 -15.00
CA GLU A 140 0.41 4.30 -15.81
C GLU A 140 1.12 5.55 -15.26
N LEU A 141 1.64 5.48 -14.03
CA LEU A 141 2.47 6.52 -13.43
C LEU A 141 3.95 6.40 -13.85
N PRO A 142 4.68 7.53 -13.88
CA PRO A 142 6.15 7.54 -14.00
C PRO A 142 6.82 6.71 -12.90
N GLN A 143 7.97 6.11 -13.20
CA GLN A 143 8.65 5.13 -12.32
C GLN A 143 8.86 5.64 -10.88
N HIS A 144 9.27 6.90 -10.71
CA HIS A 144 9.52 7.48 -9.38
C HIS A 144 8.22 7.68 -8.56
N LYS A 145 7.08 7.96 -9.21
CA LYS A 145 5.76 8.09 -8.55
C LYS A 145 5.13 6.74 -8.26
N ARG A 146 5.32 5.76 -9.17
CA ARG A 146 4.82 4.39 -9.03
C ARG A 146 5.21 3.78 -7.69
N ARG A 147 6.49 3.90 -7.30
CA ARG A 147 6.99 3.34 -6.05
C ARG A 147 6.27 3.91 -4.83
N VAL A 148 6.11 5.23 -4.78
CA VAL A 148 5.44 5.91 -3.67
C VAL A 148 3.97 5.55 -3.61
N LEU A 149 3.28 5.51 -4.77
CA LEU A 149 1.89 5.09 -4.83
C LEU A 149 1.72 3.64 -4.35
N MET A 150 2.51 2.69 -4.86
CA MET A 150 2.43 1.28 -4.49
C MET A 150 2.62 1.06 -2.97
N LEU A 151 3.57 1.79 -2.35
CA LEU A 151 3.76 1.73 -0.90
C LEU A 151 2.60 2.36 -0.12
N ALA A 152 1.93 3.37 -0.68
CA ALA A 152 0.79 4.04 -0.07
C ALA A 152 -0.54 3.29 -0.25
N LEU A 153 -0.66 2.44 -1.27
CA LEU A 153 -1.87 1.66 -1.50
C LEU A 153 -2.10 0.65 -0.37
N PRO A 154 -3.35 0.32 -0.03
CA PRO A 154 -3.66 -0.58 1.07
C PRO A 154 -3.17 -2.01 0.75
N ASN A 155 -2.68 -2.72 1.76
CA ASN A 155 -2.32 -4.13 1.60
C ASN A 155 -3.61 -4.96 1.63
N ILE A 156 -4.14 -5.34 0.46
CA ILE A 156 -5.45 -6.03 0.34
C ILE A 156 -5.37 -7.41 -0.32
N THR A 157 -4.24 -7.75 -0.94
CA THR A 157 -4.02 -9.06 -1.57
C THR A 157 -2.62 -9.58 -1.33
N LEU A 158 -2.48 -10.89 -1.48
CA LEU A 158 -1.18 -11.58 -1.42
C LEU A 158 -0.20 -11.04 -2.46
N GLU A 159 -0.68 -10.65 -3.64
CA GLU A 159 0.17 -10.06 -4.67
C GLU A 159 0.72 -8.69 -4.26
N ILE A 160 -0.12 -7.82 -3.68
CA ILE A 160 0.31 -6.51 -3.17
C ILE A 160 1.29 -6.71 -2.01
N ASN A 161 1.05 -7.69 -1.14
CA ASN A 161 1.95 -8.04 -0.04
C ASN A 161 3.37 -8.37 -0.55
N GLU A 162 3.47 -9.23 -1.55
CA GLU A 162 4.74 -9.58 -2.18
C GLU A 162 5.41 -8.41 -2.92
N LYS A 163 4.62 -7.55 -3.60
CA LYS A 163 5.13 -6.33 -4.24
C LYS A 163 5.75 -5.37 -3.22
N LYS A 164 5.07 -5.15 -2.09
CA LYS A 164 5.56 -4.32 -0.97
C LYS A 164 6.82 -4.90 -0.36
N LYS A 165 6.85 -6.21 -0.10
CA LYS A 165 8.04 -6.93 0.39
C LYS A 165 9.26 -6.68 -0.51
N LYS A 166 9.14 -6.96 -1.81
CA LYS A 166 10.23 -6.74 -2.78
C LYS A 166 10.70 -5.29 -2.85
N ALA A 167 9.81 -4.33 -2.65
CA ALA A 167 10.15 -2.92 -2.70
C ALA A 167 10.85 -2.42 -1.44
N LEU A 168 10.49 -2.93 -0.27
CA LEU A 168 11.17 -2.66 1.00
C LEU A 168 12.54 -3.34 1.04
N GLU A 169 12.66 -4.55 0.49
CA GLU A 169 13.93 -5.28 0.41
C GLU A 169 15.01 -4.48 -0.34
N LYS A 170 14.63 -3.76 -1.39
CA LYS A 170 15.55 -2.87 -2.13
C LYS A 170 16.07 -1.68 -1.32
N ASN A 171 15.39 -1.29 -0.24
CA ASN A 171 15.83 -0.20 0.63
C ASN A 171 16.82 -0.66 1.71
N ILE A 172 16.89 -1.95 2.02
CA ILE A 172 17.73 -2.48 3.09
C ILE A 172 19.19 -2.04 2.92
N GLY A 173 19.74 -2.15 1.71
CA GLY A 173 21.12 -1.74 1.45
C GLY A 173 21.38 -0.25 1.67
N ILE A 174 20.40 0.62 1.38
CA ILE A 174 20.51 2.07 1.63
C ILE A 174 20.52 2.35 3.13
N VAL A 175 19.62 1.70 3.88
CA VAL A 175 19.50 1.87 5.33
C VAL A 175 20.73 1.33 6.05
N ALA A 176 21.21 0.15 5.66
CA ALA A 176 22.43 -0.44 6.20
C ALA A 176 23.67 0.39 5.90
N PHE A 177 23.73 1.07 4.75
CA PHE A 177 24.82 1.99 4.43
C PHE A 177 24.84 3.21 5.36
N LEU A 178 23.68 3.76 5.73
CA LEU A 178 23.60 4.86 6.71
C LEU A 178 24.13 4.44 8.09
N SER A 179 23.80 3.23 8.51
CA SER A 179 24.30 2.61 9.74
C SER A 179 25.83 2.46 9.69
N ALA A 180 26.38 1.93 8.58
CA ALA A 180 27.82 1.80 8.36
C ALA A 180 28.58 3.11 8.47
N LEU A 181 28.03 4.22 7.96
CA LEU A 181 28.64 5.56 8.09
C LEU A 181 28.76 5.98 9.55
N GLY A 182 27.71 5.77 10.36
CA GLY A 182 27.73 6.12 11.77
C GLY A 182 28.68 5.25 12.60
N ALA A 183 28.90 3.99 12.22
CA ALA A 183 29.86 3.09 12.85
C ALA A 183 31.33 3.53 12.70
N THR A 184 31.64 4.46 11.79
CA THR A 184 33.00 5.02 11.61
C THR A 184 33.37 6.09 12.64
N VAL A 185 32.40 6.57 13.41
CA VAL A 185 32.59 7.63 14.41
C VAL A 185 33.12 7.00 15.72
N PRO A 186 34.30 7.42 16.23
CA PRO A 186 34.94 6.78 17.39
C PRO A 186 34.33 7.27 18.72
N ILE A 187 33.02 7.07 18.91
CA ILE A 187 32.32 7.36 20.15
C ILE A 187 31.86 6.02 20.77
N PRO A 188 32.38 5.64 21.96
CA PRO A 188 31.98 4.42 22.64
C PRO A 188 30.45 4.32 22.80
N GLY A 189 29.86 3.20 22.37
CA GLY A 189 28.42 2.91 22.49
C GLY A 189 27.51 3.59 21.45
N LEU A 190 27.97 4.59 20.70
CA LEU A 190 27.14 5.32 19.73
C LEU A 190 26.73 4.45 18.53
N SER A 191 27.66 3.67 17.99
CA SER A 191 27.41 2.81 16.83
C SER A 191 26.29 1.80 17.09
N PHE A 192 26.33 1.13 18.24
CA PHE A 192 25.29 0.18 18.65
C PHE A 192 23.94 0.87 18.86
N ALA A 193 23.91 2.01 19.54
CA ALA A 193 22.68 2.76 19.77
C ALA A 193 22.06 3.26 18.46
N LEU A 194 22.89 3.71 17.51
CA LEU A 194 22.47 4.14 16.19
C LEU A 194 21.92 2.98 15.36
N ASP A 195 22.61 1.83 15.33
CA ASP A 195 22.16 0.64 14.61
C ASP A 195 20.81 0.16 15.14
N LEU A 196 20.64 0.15 16.46
CA LEU A 196 19.36 -0.18 17.09
C LEU A 196 18.25 0.80 16.69
N ALA A 197 18.51 2.11 16.76
CA ALA A 197 17.54 3.12 16.38
C ALA A 197 17.13 3.03 14.89
N ILE A 198 18.09 2.74 14.01
CA ILE A 198 17.85 2.54 12.57
C ILE A 198 16.98 1.29 12.34
N VAL A 199 17.33 0.17 12.95
CA VAL A 199 16.55 -1.08 12.83
C VAL A 199 15.14 -0.90 13.38
N THR A 200 14.97 -0.28 14.55
CA THR A 200 13.66 -0.02 15.15
C THR A 200 12.78 0.81 14.23
N ARG A 201 13.30 1.93 13.71
CA ARG A 201 12.57 2.82 12.83
C ARG A 201 12.16 2.16 11.50
N GLU A 202 13.01 1.31 10.95
CA GLU A 202 12.70 0.62 9.70
C GLU A 202 11.66 -0.49 9.93
N ILE A 203 11.70 -1.19 11.06
CA ILE A 203 10.67 -2.17 11.45
C ILE A 203 9.29 -1.49 11.62
N GLU A 204 9.24 -0.33 12.28
CA GLU A 204 8.00 0.46 12.36
C GLU A 204 7.48 0.83 10.96
N THR A 205 8.40 1.16 10.04
CA THR A 205 8.06 1.42 8.63
C THR A 205 7.50 0.18 7.94
N TYR A 206 8.02 -1.01 8.22
CA TYR A 206 7.49 -2.28 7.70
C TYR A 206 6.08 -2.55 8.23
N TYR A 207 5.88 -2.54 9.56
CA TYR A 207 4.55 -2.70 10.19
C TYR A 207 3.53 -1.76 9.57
N SER A 208 3.92 -0.50 9.45
CA SER A 208 3.12 0.56 8.87
C SER A 208 2.79 0.32 7.38
N THR A 209 3.76 -0.13 6.59
CA THR A 209 3.58 -0.37 5.14
C THR A 209 2.70 -1.59 4.86
N PHE A 210 2.82 -2.64 5.68
CA PHE A 210 2.01 -3.85 5.59
C PHE A 210 0.62 -3.71 6.21
N GLY A 211 0.34 -2.62 6.92
CA GLY A 211 -0.96 -2.36 7.56
C GLY A 211 -1.17 -3.13 8.86
N LEU A 212 -0.06 -3.46 9.54
CA LEU A 212 -0.03 -4.20 10.80
C LEU A 212 0.21 -3.31 12.03
N ASP A 213 0.35 -2.00 11.83
CA ASP A 213 0.35 -1.03 12.94
C ASP A 213 -1.04 -0.90 13.56
N ASP A 214 -1.08 -0.46 14.82
CA ASP A 214 -2.28 -0.38 15.65
C ASP A 214 -3.42 0.38 14.98
N THR A 215 -3.11 1.50 14.29
CA THR A 215 -4.14 2.30 13.59
C THR A 215 -4.71 1.55 12.39
N SER A 216 -3.86 0.83 11.64
CA SER A 216 -4.32 0.04 10.50
C SER A 216 -5.12 -1.19 10.94
N LEU A 217 -4.69 -1.87 12.01
CA LEU A 217 -5.42 -3.00 12.59
C LEU A 217 -6.79 -2.55 13.11
N GLN A 218 -6.87 -1.42 13.81
CA GLN A 218 -8.15 -0.88 14.29
C GLN A 218 -9.13 -0.61 13.15
N LYS A 219 -8.66 0.01 12.06
CA LYS A 219 -9.49 0.22 10.85
C LYS A 219 -9.92 -1.07 10.18
N LEU A 220 -9.10 -2.11 10.25
CA LEU A 220 -9.45 -3.44 9.75
C LEU A 220 -10.51 -4.09 10.66
N CYS A 221 -10.43 -3.90 11.98
CA CYS A 221 -11.43 -4.34 12.94
C CYS A 221 -12.78 -3.63 12.72
N GLU A 222 -12.80 -2.33 12.45
CA GLU A 222 -14.05 -1.60 12.12
C GLU A 222 -14.79 -2.15 10.89
N ARG A 223 -14.07 -2.85 10.01
CA ARG A 223 -14.58 -3.42 8.76
C ARG A 223 -14.78 -4.93 8.82
N SER A 224 -14.35 -5.59 9.90
CA SER A 224 -14.43 -7.03 10.07
C SER A 224 -15.14 -7.36 11.38
N TRP A 225 -15.62 -8.58 11.52
CA TRP A 225 -16.23 -9.03 12.78
C TRP A 225 -15.18 -9.45 13.82
N LYS A 226 -13.91 -9.05 13.64
CA LYS A 226 -12.76 -9.52 14.41
C LYS A 226 -12.13 -8.41 15.24
N THR A 227 -11.60 -8.76 16.41
CA THR A 227 -10.92 -7.82 17.31
C THR A 227 -9.44 -7.66 16.94
N THR A 228 -8.80 -6.63 17.51
CA THR A 228 -7.37 -6.38 17.29
C THR A 228 -6.53 -7.53 17.86
N GLU A 229 -6.94 -8.13 18.97
CA GLU A 229 -6.29 -9.29 19.59
C GLU A 229 -6.37 -10.51 18.69
N GLU A 230 -7.51 -10.74 18.03
CA GLU A 230 -7.66 -11.84 17.08
C GLU A 230 -6.72 -11.67 15.88
N PHE A 231 -6.60 -10.46 15.31
CA PHE A 231 -5.61 -10.21 14.26
C PHE A 231 -4.16 -10.34 14.75
N ARG A 232 -3.84 -9.83 15.94
CA ARG A 232 -2.51 -9.99 16.53
C ARG A 232 -2.16 -11.45 16.80
N SER A 233 -3.12 -12.29 17.16
CA SER A 233 -2.90 -13.73 17.36
C SER A 233 -2.43 -14.45 16.09
N LEU A 234 -2.72 -13.89 14.92
CA LEU A 234 -2.28 -14.41 13.62
C LEU A 234 -0.85 -13.98 13.27
N MET A 235 -0.34 -12.97 13.96
CA MET A 235 1.03 -12.48 13.81
C MET A 235 1.94 -13.36 14.65
N LYS A 236 2.65 -14.27 13.98
CA LYS A 236 3.48 -15.30 14.63
C LYS A 236 4.89 -14.80 14.90
N SER A 237 5.30 -13.69 14.29
CA SER A 237 6.66 -13.20 14.48
C SER A 237 6.90 -12.75 15.94
N PRO A 238 8.11 -12.96 16.47
CA PRO A 238 8.55 -12.40 17.76
C PRO A 238 8.67 -10.87 17.76
N LEU A 239 8.35 -10.23 16.63
CA LEU A 239 8.40 -8.79 16.41
C LEU A 239 7.05 -8.13 16.64
N SER A 240 5.99 -8.91 16.89
CA SER A 240 4.64 -8.41 17.12
C SER A 240 4.57 -7.49 18.34
N GLY A 241 4.47 -6.19 18.10
CA GLY A 241 4.33 -5.15 19.13
C GLY A 241 5.52 -4.20 19.23
N VAL A 242 5.79 -3.69 20.44
CA VAL A 242 6.93 -2.79 20.70
C VAL A 242 8.21 -3.61 20.68
N ILE A 243 9.22 -3.15 19.95
CA ILE A 243 10.55 -3.77 19.93
C ILE A 243 11.10 -3.78 21.36
N ASN A 244 11.16 -4.99 21.92
CA ASN A 244 11.65 -5.25 23.27
C ASN A 244 13.02 -5.96 23.20
N PRO A 245 13.73 -6.12 24.34
CA PRO A 245 15.03 -6.79 24.36
C PRO A 245 15.04 -8.20 23.75
N SER A 246 13.94 -8.95 23.85
CA SER A 246 13.79 -10.29 23.25
C SER A 246 13.69 -10.23 21.73
N SER A 247 12.96 -9.26 21.18
CA SER A 247 12.88 -9.00 19.74
C SER A 247 14.25 -8.61 19.18
N ILE A 248 15.02 -7.81 19.93
CA ILE A 248 16.39 -7.43 19.57
C ILE A 248 17.29 -8.67 19.57
N LEU A 249 17.25 -9.49 20.62
CA LEU A 249 18.06 -10.71 20.71
C LEU A 249 17.74 -11.70 19.58
N TYR A 250 16.47 -11.82 19.20
CA TYR A 250 16.03 -12.62 18.06
C TYR A 250 16.66 -12.14 16.73
N LEU A 251 16.62 -10.83 16.46
CA LEU A 251 17.21 -10.24 15.26
C LEU A 251 18.75 -10.35 15.25
N VAL A 252 19.39 -10.15 16.41
CA VAL A 252 20.84 -10.34 16.58
C VAL A 252 21.23 -11.80 16.33
N GLY A 253 20.46 -12.77 16.86
CA GLY A 253 20.70 -14.19 16.62
C GLY A 253 20.70 -14.56 15.14
N ALA A 254 19.79 -13.98 14.35
CA ALA A 254 19.75 -14.16 12.90
C ALA A 254 20.98 -13.59 12.18
N ALA A 255 21.56 -12.49 12.67
CA ALA A 255 22.78 -11.92 12.10
C ALA A 255 24.02 -12.78 12.40
N SER A 256 24.11 -13.34 13.61
CA SER A 256 25.23 -14.16 14.10
C SER A 256 25.40 -15.50 13.37
N LEU A 257 24.30 -16.16 12.98
CA LEU A 257 24.30 -17.49 12.36
C LEU A 257 25.03 -17.58 11.00
N VAL A 258 25.15 -16.47 10.26
CA VAL A 258 25.76 -16.45 8.92
C VAL A 258 27.18 -15.86 8.93
N VAL A 259 27.64 -15.29 10.06
CA VAL A 259 29.05 -14.90 10.22
C VAL A 259 29.95 -16.14 10.34
N ALA A 260 29.38 -17.29 10.72
CA ALA A 260 30.10 -18.56 10.80
C ALA A 260 30.35 -19.25 9.43
N GLU A 261 29.52 -19.03 8.41
CA GLU A 261 29.66 -19.71 7.10
C GLU A 261 30.72 -19.08 6.18
N ASN A 262 30.98 -17.79 6.34
CA ASN A 262 32.11 -17.12 5.66
C ASN A 262 33.29 -17.10 6.63
N ALA A 263 34.03 -18.21 6.71
CA ALA A 263 35.17 -18.35 7.60
C ALA A 263 36.24 -17.27 7.37
N VAL A 264 36.15 -16.18 8.15
CA VAL A 264 37.30 -15.51 8.75
C VAL A 264 36.93 -15.29 10.21
N GLU A 265 37.52 -16.13 11.04
CA GLU A 265 37.65 -16.06 12.49
C GLU A 265 37.62 -14.61 13.01
N TYR A 266 36.66 -14.24 13.85
CA TYR A 266 36.86 -13.14 14.79
C TYR A 266 35.94 -13.29 16.00
N ALA A 267 36.50 -13.90 17.05
CA ALA A 267 36.04 -13.73 18.41
C ALA A 267 36.30 -12.28 18.86
N VAL A 268 35.51 -11.31 18.40
CA VAL A 268 35.50 -9.96 18.96
C VAL A 268 34.08 -9.41 18.94
N SER A 269 33.34 -9.61 20.03
CA SER A 269 32.15 -8.82 20.33
C SER A 269 32.29 -8.02 21.62
N LEU A 270 33.51 -7.87 22.16
CA LEU A 270 33.77 -7.10 23.39
C LEU A 270 35.08 -6.28 23.38
N ILE A 271 35.75 -6.10 22.23
CA ILE A 271 36.99 -5.29 22.16
C ILE A 271 36.79 -4.08 21.22
N PRO A 272 36.98 -2.84 21.72
CA PRO A 272 36.69 -1.58 21.02
C PRO A 272 37.78 -1.13 20.04
N ILE A 273 38.47 -2.06 19.34
CA ILE A 273 39.62 -1.74 18.48
C ILE A 273 39.59 -2.56 17.20
N LEU A 274 38.53 -2.40 16.40
CA LEU A 274 38.57 -2.76 14.98
C LEU A 274 38.60 -1.45 14.19
N GLY A 275 39.46 -1.37 13.16
CA GLY A 275 39.61 -0.16 12.35
C GLY A 275 38.26 0.31 11.77
N THR A 276 38.11 1.62 11.57
CA THR A 276 36.83 2.26 11.18
C THR A 276 36.16 1.63 9.95
N MET A 277 36.94 1.15 8.98
CA MET A 277 36.42 0.43 7.80
C MET A 277 35.85 -0.96 8.14
N VAL A 278 36.50 -1.71 9.03
CA VAL A 278 36.02 -3.04 9.46
C VAL A 278 34.74 -2.90 10.27
N ALA A 279 34.68 -1.90 11.16
CA ALA A 279 33.47 -1.56 11.92
C ALA A 279 32.29 -1.20 11.02
N GLY A 280 32.50 -0.35 10.00
CA GLY A 280 31.47 0.00 9.03
C GLY A 280 30.94 -1.20 8.24
N GLY A 281 31.83 -2.07 7.75
CA GLY A 281 31.45 -3.28 7.02
C GLY A 281 30.62 -4.27 7.85
N MET A 282 31.00 -4.50 9.11
CA MET A 282 30.24 -5.37 10.02
C MET A 282 28.86 -4.79 10.35
N SER A 283 28.79 -3.49 10.59
CA SER A 283 27.54 -2.78 10.88
C SER A 283 26.57 -2.88 9.69
N TYR A 284 27.06 -2.66 8.46
CA TYR A 284 26.28 -2.89 7.23
C TYR A 284 25.70 -4.31 7.16
N VAL A 285 26.54 -5.34 7.34
CA VAL A 285 26.11 -6.74 7.23
C VAL A 285 25.11 -7.10 8.32
N THR A 286 25.35 -6.64 9.55
CA THR A 286 24.51 -6.91 10.71
C THR A 286 23.12 -6.30 10.52
N VAL A 287 23.06 -5.00 10.24
CA VAL A 287 21.79 -4.29 10.01
C VAL A 287 21.06 -4.85 8.79
N SER A 288 21.76 -5.14 7.68
CA SER A 288 21.14 -5.74 6.50
C SER A 288 20.43 -7.05 6.80
N LYS A 289 21.07 -7.95 7.57
CA LYS A 289 20.49 -9.25 7.94
C LYS A 289 19.32 -9.11 8.90
N MET A 290 19.44 -8.25 9.91
CA MET A 290 18.35 -7.95 10.84
C MET A 290 17.12 -7.43 10.09
N LEU A 291 17.31 -6.44 9.22
CA LEU A 291 16.23 -5.86 8.42
C LEU A 291 15.62 -6.86 7.45
N LYS A 292 16.43 -7.73 6.83
CA LYS A 292 15.92 -8.76 5.92
C LYS A 292 15.08 -9.79 6.66
N ARG A 293 15.55 -10.27 7.82
CA ARG A 293 14.81 -11.19 8.69
C ARG A 293 13.49 -10.58 9.13
N ALA A 294 13.53 -9.34 9.64
CA ALA A 294 12.34 -8.63 10.09
C ALA A 294 11.33 -8.42 8.94
N LEU A 295 11.81 -8.04 7.75
CA LEU A 295 10.97 -7.87 6.58
C LEU A 295 10.27 -9.18 6.17
N ASP A 296 11.01 -10.30 6.16
CA ASP A 296 10.45 -11.60 5.80
C ASP A 296 9.38 -12.05 6.81
N ASP A 297 9.65 -11.90 8.11
CA ASP A 297 8.71 -12.26 9.18
C ASP A 297 7.45 -11.38 9.17
N ILE A 298 7.59 -10.06 9.03
CA ILE A 298 6.46 -9.11 9.01
C ILE A 298 5.62 -9.30 7.74
N ALA A 299 6.24 -9.58 6.59
CA ALA A 299 5.51 -9.87 5.37
C ALA A 299 4.69 -11.18 5.48
N GLU A 300 5.20 -12.18 6.19
CA GLU A 300 4.46 -13.43 6.46
C GLU A 300 3.30 -13.20 7.43
N ASP A 301 3.51 -12.42 8.49
CA ASP A 301 2.43 -12.00 9.40
C ASP A 301 1.31 -11.26 8.64
N ALA A 302 1.69 -10.36 7.72
CA ALA A 302 0.75 -9.62 6.89
C ALA A 302 -0.04 -10.55 5.97
N ARG A 303 0.62 -11.54 5.38
CA ARG A 303 -0.01 -12.60 4.60
C ARG A 303 -1.00 -13.42 5.45
N ASN A 304 -0.66 -13.77 6.69
CA ASN A 304 -1.55 -14.50 7.59
C ASN A 304 -2.81 -13.69 7.92
N VAL A 305 -2.66 -12.40 8.24
CA VAL A 305 -3.77 -11.48 8.48
C VAL A 305 -4.67 -11.35 7.25
N LEU A 306 -4.09 -11.20 6.07
CA LEU A 306 -4.83 -11.13 4.79
C LEU A 306 -5.64 -12.40 4.49
N MET A 307 -5.06 -13.58 4.68
CA MET A 307 -5.77 -14.83 4.46
C MET A 307 -6.98 -14.95 5.39
N ALA A 308 -6.81 -14.54 6.66
CA ALA A 308 -7.88 -14.58 7.65
C ALA A 308 -8.97 -13.52 7.43
N SER A 309 -8.66 -12.37 6.83
CA SER A 309 -9.66 -11.35 6.49
C SER A 309 -10.52 -11.78 5.31
N VAL A 310 -9.90 -12.36 4.25
CA VAL A 310 -10.61 -12.81 3.05
C VAL A 310 -11.54 -14.00 3.35
N GLN A 311 -11.15 -14.91 4.23
CA GLN A 311 -12.00 -16.06 4.62
C GLN A 311 -13.24 -15.66 5.43
N THR A 312 -13.31 -14.43 5.97
CA THR A 312 -14.46 -13.95 6.75
C THR A 312 -15.54 -13.33 5.85
N GLU A 313 -15.28 -13.15 4.54
CA GLU A 313 -16.21 -12.59 3.55
C GLU A 313 -17.01 -13.65 2.74
N LEU A 314 -16.92 -14.93 3.13
CA LEU A 314 -17.64 -16.07 2.54
C LEU A 314 -18.77 -16.54 3.47
#